data_AF-A0A453AI79-F1
#
_entry.id   AF-A0A453AI79-F1
#
_cell.length_a   1.000
_cell.length_b   1.000
_cell.length_c   1.000
_cell.angle_alpha   90.00
_cell.angle_beta   90.00
_cell.angle_gamma   90.00
#
_symmetry.space_group_name_H-M   'P 1'
#
loop_
_entity.id
_entity.type
_entity.pdbx_description
1 polymer ?
#
loop_
_entity_poly.entity_id
_entity_poly.type
_entity_poly.pdbx_seq_one_letter_code
_entity_poly.pdbx_strand_id
1 'polypeptide(L)'
;MIPFLRSSGYNVKKDVQFLPISGLCGANMKTRMDKSICSWWNGPCLFEILDKIEVPLRDPKGPVRLPIIDKYKDMGTVVMGKLENGTIREGDSLLVMPNKTHVKVTGINLDEKKVRRAGPNENVRVKVSGIEEEDIMAGFVLSSVANPIGAFTEFNAQLQILELLDNAIFTAGYKAVLHIHSVVEECEIVDLIEEIDMKKAKVTDPKKKKTKRKPLFVKNGAVVVCRVQV
;
A
#
# COMPACT_ATOMS: atom_id res chain seq x y z
N MET A 1 -1.70 10.04 21.98
CA MET A 1 -2.27 9.66 20.67
C MET A 1 -2.26 10.82 19.66
N ILE A 2 -2.80 12.01 19.97
CA ILE A 2 -2.76 13.16 19.04
C ILE A 2 -1.34 13.57 18.61
N PRO A 3 -0.32 13.62 19.50
CA PRO A 3 1.05 13.94 19.08
C PRO A 3 1.63 12.92 18.08
N PHE A 4 1.33 11.64 18.29
CA PHE A 4 1.75 10.54 17.41
C PHE A 4 1.10 10.64 16.01
N LEU A 5 -0.21 10.90 15.95
CA LEU A 5 -0.91 11.06 14.66
C LEU A 5 -0.35 12.23 13.86
N ARG A 6 0.00 13.34 14.54
CA ARG A 6 0.64 14.48 13.89
C ARG A 6 2.05 14.18 13.41
N SER A 7 2.86 13.44 14.19
CA SER A 7 4.21 13.05 13.75
C SER A 7 4.19 12.08 12.57
N SER A 8 3.17 11.22 12.49
CA SER A 8 2.94 10.32 11.35
C SER A 8 2.36 11.01 10.10
N GLY A 9 2.12 12.32 10.15
CA GLY A 9 1.67 13.10 9.00
C GLY A 9 0.15 13.25 8.83
N TYR A 10 -0.67 12.72 9.74
CA TYR A 10 -2.13 12.86 9.67
C TYR A 10 -2.61 14.24 10.12
N ASN A 11 -3.56 14.81 9.40
CA ASN A 11 -4.25 16.01 9.84
C ASN A 11 -5.39 15.65 10.81
N VAL A 12 -5.11 15.73 12.11
CA VAL A 12 -6.06 15.35 13.17
C VAL A 12 -7.42 16.05 13.07
N LYS A 13 -7.51 17.24 12.44
CA LYS A 13 -8.78 17.95 12.28
C LYS A 13 -9.63 17.45 11.12
N LYS A 14 -9.01 16.86 10.09
CA LYS A 14 -9.67 16.47 8.84
C LYS A 14 -9.76 14.95 8.69
N ASP A 15 -8.68 14.26 9.01
CA ASP A 15 -8.49 12.86 8.65
C ASP A 15 -8.83 11.90 9.80
N VAL A 16 -9.00 12.44 11.02
CA VAL A 16 -9.18 11.63 12.23
C VAL A 16 -10.49 12.00 12.92
N GLN A 17 -11.34 11.00 13.14
CA GLN A 17 -12.55 11.12 13.94
C GLN A 17 -12.43 10.20 15.17
N PHE A 18 -12.59 10.78 16.36
CA PHE A 18 -12.54 10.02 17.62
C PHE A 18 -13.95 9.64 18.03
N LEU A 19 -14.19 8.36 18.31
CA LEU A 19 -15.50 7.84 18.73
C LEU A 19 -15.39 7.03 20.02
N PRO A 20 -16.31 7.24 20.98
CA PRO A 20 -16.51 6.29 22.05
C PRO A 20 -17.27 5.08 21.49
N ILE A 21 -16.72 3.87 21.65
CA ILE A 21 -17.37 2.62 21.25
C ILE A 21 -17.18 1.58 22.35
N SER A 22 -18.15 0.67 22.52
CA SER A 22 -18.00 -0.50 23.37
C SER A 22 -18.21 -1.77 22.56
N GLY A 23 -17.13 -2.54 22.39
CA GLY A 23 -17.14 -3.84 21.71
C GLY A 23 -18.07 -4.86 22.37
N LEU A 24 -18.03 -4.91 23.71
CA LEU A 24 -18.77 -5.89 24.50
C LEU A 24 -20.28 -5.61 24.52
N CYS A 25 -20.67 -4.34 24.68
CA CYS A 25 -22.08 -3.96 24.79
C CYS A 25 -22.71 -3.56 23.44
N GLY A 26 -21.91 -3.45 22.37
CA GLY A 26 -22.37 -3.00 21.06
C GLY A 26 -22.75 -1.50 21.00
N ALA A 27 -22.31 -0.70 21.96
CA ALA A 27 -22.69 0.71 22.04
C ALA A 27 -21.99 1.55 20.96
N ASN A 28 -22.76 2.44 20.31
CA ASN A 28 -22.32 3.39 19.28
C ASN A 28 -21.73 2.75 18.01
N MET A 29 -22.10 1.50 17.71
CA MET A 29 -21.71 0.80 16.48
C MET A 29 -22.70 1.04 15.34
N LYS A 30 -23.90 0.47 15.45
CA LYS A 30 -24.98 0.61 14.46
C LYS A 30 -25.93 1.74 14.81
N THR A 31 -26.37 1.77 16.06
CA THR A 31 -27.21 2.84 16.59
C THR A 31 -26.35 3.87 17.29
N ARG A 32 -26.81 5.13 17.29
CA ARG A 32 -26.15 6.20 18.05
C ARG A 32 -26.14 5.88 19.54
N MET A 33 -25.12 6.38 20.21
CA MET A 33 -24.95 6.19 21.66
C MET A 33 -26.15 6.75 22.42
N ASP A 34 -26.70 5.97 23.33
CA ASP A 34 -27.72 6.46 24.25
C ASP A 34 -27.08 7.44 25.25
N LYS A 35 -27.77 8.56 25.49
CA LYS A 35 -27.36 9.59 26.45
C LYS A 35 -27.32 9.05 27.89
N SER A 36 -28.06 7.98 28.17
CA SER A 36 -28.02 7.28 29.46
C SER A 36 -26.65 6.66 29.74
N ILE A 37 -25.95 6.18 28.70
CA ILE A 37 -24.63 5.56 28.77
C ILE A 37 -23.54 6.65 28.69
N CYS A 38 -23.73 7.63 27.82
CA CYS A 38 -22.76 8.69 27.59
C CYS A 38 -23.47 10.01 27.27
N SER A 39 -23.67 10.83 28.30
CA SER A 39 -24.42 12.08 28.19
C SER A 39 -23.67 13.18 27.41
N TRP A 40 -22.34 13.10 27.34
CA TRP A 40 -21.49 14.11 26.68
C TRP A 40 -21.33 13.89 25.17
N TRP A 41 -21.64 12.70 24.65
CA TRP A 41 -21.47 12.37 23.23
C TRP A 41 -22.77 12.57 22.44
N ASN A 42 -22.73 13.44 21.43
CA ASN A 42 -23.83 13.65 20.47
C ASN A 42 -23.39 13.40 19.01
N GLY A 43 -22.27 12.70 18.82
CA GLY A 43 -21.71 12.43 17.50
C GLY A 43 -22.36 11.25 16.76
N PRO A 44 -21.95 10.99 15.50
CA PRO A 44 -22.41 9.84 14.73
C PRO A 44 -21.93 8.50 15.33
N CYS A 45 -22.58 7.41 14.93
CA CYS A 45 -22.12 6.05 15.23
C CYS A 45 -21.04 5.59 14.23
N LEU A 46 -20.42 4.44 14.51
CA LEU A 46 -19.35 3.89 13.67
C LEU A 46 -19.77 3.71 12.21
N PHE A 47 -20.94 3.09 11.94
CA PHE A 47 -21.39 2.87 10.56
C PHE A 47 -21.71 4.17 9.82
N GLU A 48 -22.32 5.16 10.49
CA GLU A 48 -22.55 6.48 9.88
C GLU A 48 -21.24 7.18 9.47
N ILE A 49 -20.13 6.90 10.14
CA ILE A 49 -18.82 7.43 9.75
C ILE A 49 -18.26 6.64 8.58
N LEU A 50 -18.28 5.31 8.65
CA LEU A 50 -17.76 4.47 7.57
C LEU A 50 -18.47 4.76 6.24
N ASP A 51 -19.79 4.98 6.28
CA ASP A 51 -20.59 5.33 5.10
C ASP A 51 -20.24 6.73 4.53
N LYS A 52 -19.70 7.63 5.36
CA LYS A 52 -19.27 8.97 4.93
C LYS A 52 -17.85 9.01 4.38
N ILE A 53 -17.06 7.95 4.54
CA ILE A 53 -15.69 7.92 4.04
C ILE A 53 -15.74 7.85 2.52
N GLU A 54 -15.28 8.91 1.86
CA GLU A 54 -15.11 8.92 0.41
C GLU A 54 -13.92 8.03 0.04
N VAL A 55 -14.18 6.97 -0.73
CA VAL A 55 -13.13 6.12 -1.27
C VAL A 55 -12.57 6.77 -2.54
N PRO A 56 -11.24 6.95 -2.66
CA PRO A 56 -10.67 7.51 -3.87
C PRO A 56 -10.97 6.63 -5.08
N LEU A 57 -11.52 7.24 -6.12
CA LEU A 57 -11.81 6.56 -7.37
C LEU A 57 -10.49 6.15 -8.05
N ARG A 58 -10.39 4.87 -8.39
CA ARG A 58 -9.32 4.33 -9.23
C ARG A 58 -9.81 4.23 -10.67
N ASP A 59 -8.92 4.43 -11.64
CA ASP A 59 -9.28 4.40 -13.05
C ASP A 59 -9.56 2.96 -13.52
N PRO A 60 -10.79 2.60 -13.91
CA PRO A 60 -11.10 1.26 -14.40
C PRO A 60 -10.51 0.97 -15.78
N LYS A 61 -10.08 2.00 -16.52
CA LYS A 61 -9.48 1.89 -17.87
C LYS A 61 -7.96 1.85 -17.83
N GLY A 62 -7.35 2.04 -16.66
CA GLY A 62 -5.91 1.92 -16.48
C GLY A 62 -5.40 0.50 -16.74
N PRO A 63 -4.07 0.32 -16.84
CA PRO A 63 -3.49 -1.00 -16.97
C PRO A 63 -3.74 -1.82 -15.70
N VAL A 64 -4.14 -3.08 -15.90
CA VAL A 64 -4.42 -4.04 -14.83
C VAL A 64 -3.19 -4.20 -13.93
N ARG A 65 -3.39 -4.02 -12.62
CA ARG A 65 -2.39 -4.31 -11.58
C ARG A 65 -3.08 -4.96 -10.39
N LEU A 66 -2.79 -6.23 -10.16
CA LEU A 66 -3.30 -7.00 -9.04
C LEU A 66 -2.12 -7.66 -8.32
N PRO A 67 -1.66 -7.07 -7.20
CA PRO A 67 -0.72 -7.72 -6.30
C PRO A 67 -1.35 -8.96 -5.67
N ILE A 68 -0.67 -10.09 -5.80
CA ILE A 68 -1.10 -11.38 -5.26
C ILE A 68 -0.74 -11.38 -3.78
N ILE A 69 -1.75 -11.55 -2.94
CA ILE A 69 -1.61 -11.66 -1.49
C ILE A 69 -1.42 -13.12 -1.10
N ASP A 70 -2.17 -14.01 -1.75
CA ASP A 70 -2.18 -15.43 -1.44
C ASP A 70 -2.59 -16.26 -2.66
N LYS A 71 -2.33 -17.57 -2.64
CA LYS A 71 -2.54 -18.50 -3.75
C LYS A 71 -2.92 -19.88 -3.21
N TYR A 72 -3.70 -20.63 -3.97
CA TYR A 72 -4.01 -22.02 -3.66
C TYR A 72 -4.47 -22.79 -4.90
N LYS A 73 -4.41 -24.12 -4.86
CA LYS A 73 -4.89 -25.01 -5.92
C LYS A 73 -6.36 -25.39 -5.74
N ASP A 74 -7.16 -25.14 -6.76
CA ASP A 74 -8.55 -25.56 -6.88
C ASP A 74 -8.91 -25.84 -8.34
N MET A 75 -8.78 -27.11 -8.75
CA MET A 75 -8.93 -27.57 -10.14
C MET A 75 -8.25 -26.62 -11.15
N GLY A 76 -7.03 -26.18 -10.82
CA GLY A 76 -6.30 -25.08 -11.43
C GLY A 76 -5.66 -24.20 -10.36
N THR A 77 -5.01 -23.12 -10.76
CA THR A 77 -4.33 -22.19 -9.84
C THR A 77 -5.25 -21.01 -9.55
N VAL A 78 -5.55 -20.75 -8.28
CA VAL A 78 -6.33 -19.58 -7.86
C VAL A 78 -5.42 -18.61 -7.13
N VAL A 79 -5.44 -17.36 -7.57
CA VAL A 79 -4.70 -16.27 -6.91
C VAL A 79 -5.68 -15.30 -6.28
N MET A 80 -5.35 -14.85 -5.08
CA MET A 80 -6.12 -13.88 -4.31
C MET A 80 -5.35 -12.58 -4.24
N GLY A 81 -6.04 -11.48 -4.48
CA GLY A 81 -5.42 -10.16 -4.41
C GLY A 81 -6.43 -9.06 -4.56
N LYS A 82 -5.94 -7.83 -4.40
CA LYS A 82 -6.74 -6.63 -4.59
C LYS A 82 -6.41 -6.02 -5.95
N LEU A 83 -7.43 -5.68 -6.72
CA LEU A 83 -7.22 -4.99 -7.98
C LEU A 83 -6.94 -3.50 -7.72
N GLU A 84 -5.68 -3.07 -7.82
CA GLU A 84 -5.31 -1.67 -7.56
C GLU A 84 -5.67 -0.75 -8.73
N ASN A 85 -5.63 -1.26 -9.96
CA ASN A 85 -5.92 -0.51 -11.17
C ASN A 85 -6.41 -1.41 -12.29
N GLY A 86 -7.20 -0.86 -13.21
CA GLY A 86 -7.75 -1.56 -14.37
C GLY A 86 -8.95 -2.44 -14.06
N THR A 87 -9.31 -3.25 -15.05
CA THR A 87 -10.46 -4.17 -15.03
C THR A 87 -9.99 -5.53 -15.52
N ILE A 88 -10.43 -6.61 -14.87
CA ILE A 88 -10.19 -7.98 -15.34
C ILE A 88 -11.52 -8.60 -15.77
N ARG A 89 -11.51 -9.37 -16.87
CA ARG A 89 -12.65 -10.16 -17.35
C ARG A 89 -12.27 -11.63 -17.51
N GLU A 90 -13.27 -12.49 -17.40
CA GLU A 90 -13.12 -13.92 -17.69
C GLU A 90 -12.73 -14.08 -19.18
N GLY A 91 -11.66 -14.82 -19.44
CA GLY A 91 -11.07 -15.01 -20.78
C GLY A 91 -9.87 -14.11 -21.09
N ASP A 92 -9.60 -13.08 -20.28
CA ASP A 92 -8.48 -12.17 -20.51
C ASP A 92 -7.13 -12.89 -20.39
N SER A 93 -6.16 -12.47 -21.22
CA SER A 93 -4.77 -12.88 -21.07
C SER A 93 -4.01 -11.81 -20.29
N LEU A 94 -3.34 -12.24 -19.22
CA LEU A 94 -2.54 -11.40 -18.33
C LEU A 94 -1.11 -11.95 -18.23
N LEU A 95 -0.24 -11.17 -17.58
CA LEU A 95 1.16 -11.53 -17.36
C LEU A 95 1.46 -11.53 -15.86
N VAL A 96 1.98 -12.65 -15.35
CA VAL A 96 2.50 -12.73 -13.97
C VAL A 96 3.91 -12.15 -13.96
N MET A 97 4.10 -11.07 -13.22
CA MET A 97 5.41 -10.47 -12.96
C MET A 97 5.87 -10.84 -11.54
N PRO A 98 7.18 -11.09 -11.32
CA PRO A 98 8.32 -10.77 -12.20
C PRO A 98 8.67 -11.84 -13.26
N ASN A 99 8.12 -13.05 -13.18
CA ASN A 99 8.51 -14.19 -14.03
C ASN A 99 8.18 -14.05 -15.52
N LYS A 100 7.37 -13.05 -15.90
CA LYS A 100 6.88 -12.81 -17.27
C LYS A 100 6.12 -14.02 -17.84
N THR A 101 5.39 -14.72 -16.98
CA THR A 101 4.61 -15.90 -17.40
C THR A 101 3.24 -15.46 -17.90
N HIS A 102 2.89 -15.88 -19.12
CA HIS A 102 1.58 -15.63 -19.69
C HIS A 102 0.53 -16.52 -19.04
N VAL A 103 -0.55 -15.90 -18.58
CA VAL A 103 -1.67 -16.61 -17.96
C VAL A 103 -2.98 -16.19 -18.60
N LYS A 104 -3.97 -17.07 -18.53
CA LYS A 104 -5.33 -16.78 -18.97
C LYS A 104 -6.30 -16.87 -17.79
N VAL A 105 -7.16 -15.87 -17.66
CA VAL A 105 -8.19 -15.82 -16.63
C VAL A 105 -9.32 -16.75 -17.05
N THR A 106 -9.58 -17.78 -16.24
CA THR A 106 -10.65 -18.77 -16.47
C THR A 106 -11.86 -18.55 -15.59
N GLY A 107 -11.73 -17.78 -14.51
CA GLY A 107 -12.83 -17.45 -13.62
C GLY A 107 -12.45 -16.33 -12.67
N ILE A 108 -13.45 -15.57 -12.24
CA ILE A 108 -13.30 -14.49 -11.26
C ILE A 108 -14.39 -14.66 -10.22
N ASN A 109 -14.00 -14.62 -8.95
CA ASN A 109 -14.91 -14.70 -7.82
C ASN A 109 -14.70 -13.46 -6.93
N LEU A 110 -15.80 -12.76 -6.66
CA LEU A 110 -15.87 -11.74 -5.61
C LEU A 110 -16.49 -12.40 -4.39
N ASP A 111 -15.70 -12.57 -3.34
CA ASP A 111 -16.04 -13.39 -2.19
C ASP A 111 -16.50 -14.80 -2.63
N GLU A 112 -17.77 -15.14 -2.46
CA GLU A 112 -18.35 -16.44 -2.82
C GLU A 112 -19.11 -16.42 -4.15
N LYS A 113 -19.19 -15.27 -4.82
CA LYS A 113 -19.96 -15.10 -6.06
C LYS A 113 -19.06 -15.10 -7.27
N LYS A 114 -19.34 -16.00 -8.22
CA LYS A 114 -18.69 -15.98 -9.54
C LYS A 114 -19.19 -14.79 -10.36
N VAL A 115 -18.28 -13.98 -10.86
CA VAL A 115 -18.55 -12.81 -11.70
C VAL A 115 -17.78 -12.89 -13.01
N ARG A 116 -18.28 -12.21 -14.05
CA ARG A 116 -17.61 -12.15 -15.37
C ARG A 116 -16.54 -11.06 -15.46
N ARG A 117 -16.60 -10.08 -14.57
CA ARG A 117 -15.74 -8.89 -14.57
C ARG A 117 -15.54 -8.42 -13.12
N ALA A 118 -14.34 -7.95 -12.83
CA ALA A 118 -14.03 -7.22 -11.59
C ALA A 118 -13.41 -5.85 -11.91
N GLY A 119 -13.73 -4.87 -11.07
CA GLY A 119 -13.27 -3.49 -11.14
C GLY A 119 -12.18 -3.17 -10.11
N PRO A 120 -11.58 -1.98 -10.18
CA PRO A 120 -10.53 -1.60 -9.25
C PRO A 120 -11.11 -1.40 -7.84
N ASN A 121 -10.24 -1.54 -6.82
CA ASN A 121 -10.53 -1.59 -5.39
C ASN A 121 -11.32 -2.82 -4.90
N GLU A 122 -11.57 -3.82 -5.74
CA GLU A 122 -12.21 -5.07 -5.33
C GLU A 122 -11.16 -6.12 -4.93
N ASN A 123 -11.47 -6.88 -3.87
CA ASN A 123 -10.73 -8.08 -3.52
C ASN A 123 -11.29 -9.25 -4.34
N VAL A 124 -10.44 -9.86 -5.16
CA VAL A 124 -10.84 -10.87 -6.13
C VAL A 124 -10.07 -12.16 -5.91
N ARG A 125 -10.75 -13.28 -6.16
CA ARG A 125 -10.09 -14.57 -6.40
C ARG A 125 -10.14 -14.85 -7.90
N VAL A 126 -8.98 -14.91 -8.53
CA VAL A 126 -8.83 -15.08 -9.97
C VAL A 126 -8.29 -16.47 -10.23
N LYS A 127 -9.07 -17.28 -10.94
CA LYS A 127 -8.61 -18.60 -11.39
C LYS A 127 -7.85 -18.43 -12.69
N VAL A 128 -6.60 -18.84 -12.71
CA VAL A 128 -5.68 -18.69 -13.84
C VAL A 128 -5.28 -20.06 -14.39
N SER A 129 -5.06 -20.11 -15.70
CA SER A 129 -4.51 -21.26 -16.42
C SER A 129 -3.21 -20.89 -17.11
N GLY A 130 -2.29 -21.84 -17.26
CA GLY A 130 -0.98 -21.65 -17.90
C GLY A 130 0.17 -21.43 -16.91
N ILE A 131 -0.08 -21.57 -15.61
CA ILE A 131 0.92 -21.52 -14.56
C ILE A 131 0.50 -22.42 -13.40
N GLU A 132 1.47 -23.04 -12.74
CA GLU A 132 1.24 -23.86 -11.55
C GLU A 132 1.31 -23.00 -10.28
N GLU A 133 0.73 -23.50 -9.18
CA GLU A 133 0.76 -22.80 -7.89
C GLU A 133 2.21 -22.61 -7.38
N GLU A 134 3.09 -23.57 -7.67
CA GLU A 134 4.49 -23.59 -7.24
C GLU A 134 5.30 -22.44 -7.87
N ASP A 135 4.93 -22.00 -9.07
CA ASP A 135 5.61 -20.95 -9.83
C ASP A 135 5.15 -19.52 -9.47
N ILE A 136 4.13 -19.39 -8.63
CA ILE A 136 3.61 -18.10 -8.16
C ILE A 136 4.10 -17.89 -6.73
N MET A 137 4.41 -16.67 -6.32
CA MET A 137 4.67 -16.35 -4.92
C MET A 137 3.78 -15.19 -4.45
N ALA A 138 3.51 -15.13 -3.14
CA ALA A 138 2.89 -13.94 -2.56
C ALA A 138 3.81 -12.74 -2.81
N GLY A 139 3.23 -11.64 -3.29
CA GLY A 139 3.98 -10.47 -3.72
C GLY A 139 4.16 -10.34 -5.24
N PHE A 140 3.94 -11.41 -6.01
CA PHE A 140 3.89 -11.31 -7.47
C PHE A 140 2.71 -10.46 -7.92
N VAL A 141 2.78 -9.89 -9.12
CA VAL A 141 1.76 -8.98 -9.63
C VAL A 141 1.20 -9.51 -10.95
N LEU A 142 -0.11 -9.71 -11.00
CA LEU A 142 -0.82 -9.87 -12.27
C LEU A 142 -0.92 -8.51 -12.96
N SER A 143 -0.41 -8.46 -14.18
CA SER A 143 -0.31 -7.24 -14.98
C SER A 143 -0.88 -7.41 -16.38
N SER A 144 -1.22 -6.29 -17.01
CA SER A 144 -1.67 -6.26 -18.41
C SER A 144 -0.52 -6.63 -19.36
N VAL A 145 -0.77 -7.51 -20.33
CA VAL A 145 0.22 -7.91 -21.35
C VAL A 145 0.72 -6.70 -22.18
N ALA A 146 -0.18 -5.77 -22.51
CA ALA A 146 0.18 -4.58 -23.30
C ALA A 146 1.00 -3.54 -22.52
N ASN A 147 0.93 -3.56 -21.18
CA ASN A 147 1.60 -2.61 -20.30
C ASN A 147 2.10 -3.36 -19.06
N PRO A 148 3.12 -4.23 -19.23
CA PRO A 148 3.64 -5.03 -18.13
C PRO A 148 4.32 -4.14 -17.09
N ILE A 149 4.26 -4.54 -15.82
CA ILE A 149 4.97 -3.84 -14.76
C ILE A 149 6.48 -4.13 -14.87
N GLY A 150 7.32 -3.10 -14.73
CA GLY A 150 8.77 -3.29 -14.71
C GLY A 150 9.21 -3.89 -13.38
N ALA A 151 10.07 -4.91 -13.43
CA ALA A 151 10.75 -5.47 -12.27
C ALA A 151 12.18 -4.93 -12.23
N PHE A 152 12.59 -4.37 -11.10
CA PHE A 152 13.91 -3.77 -10.90
C PHE A 152 14.43 -4.16 -9.52
N THR A 153 15.73 -4.38 -9.42
CA THR A 153 16.43 -4.65 -8.16
C THR A 153 16.99 -3.38 -7.54
N GLU A 154 17.15 -2.29 -8.31
CA GLU A 154 17.65 -1.00 -7.82
C GLU A 154 16.72 0.15 -8.20
N PHE A 155 16.43 1.02 -7.23
CA PHE A 155 15.63 2.23 -7.46
C PHE A 155 16.01 3.36 -6.49
N ASN A 156 15.72 4.60 -6.90
CA ASN A 156 15.87 5.76 -6.01
C ASN A 156 14.54 6.02 -5.31
N ALA A 157 14.56 6.16 -3.98
CA ALA A 157 13.39 6.45 -3.18
C ALA A 157 13.64 7.62 -2.21
N GLN A 158 12.58 8.36 -1.91
CA GLN A 158 12.60 9.33 -0.82
C GLN A 158 12.07 8.63 0.43
N LEU A 159 12.93 8.48 1.43
CA LEU A 159 12.59 7.88 2.72
C LEU A 159 12.42 8.97 3.77
N GLN A 160 11.36 8.85 4.57
CA GLN A 160 11.19 9.61 5.80
C GLN A 160 11.51 8.70 6.97
N ILE A 161 12.59 9.02 7.70
CA ILE A 161 13.01 8.24 8.85
C ILE A 161 12.17 8.68 10.05
N LEU A 162 11.29 7.81 10.52
CA LEU A 162 10.46 8.09 11.71
C LEU A 162 11.29 7.91 12.98
N GLU A 163 11.74 6.68 13.21
CA GLU A 163 12.49 6.28 14.39
C GLU A 163 13.45 5.15 14.01
N LEU A 164 14.73 5.34 14.29
CA LEU A 164 15.75 4.30 14.20
C LEU A 164 15.87 3.62 15.56
N LEU A 165 16.29 2.35 15.54
CA LEU A 165 16.66 1.60 16.74
C LEU A 165 17.75 2.33 17.54
N ASP A 166 17.75 2.13 18.86
CA ASP A 166 18.76 2.71 19.73
C ASP A 166 20.18 2.35 19.26
N ASN A 167 21.04 3.37 19.11
CA ASN A 167 22.40 3.28 18.57
C ASN A 167 22.53 2.91 17.08
N ALA A 168 21.43 2.76 16.35
CA ALA A 168 21.49 2.57 14.89
C ALA A 168 21.74 3.90 14.17
N ILE A 169 22.68 3.88 13.23
CA ILE A 169 22.96 5.00 12.34
C ILE A 169 22.54 4.59 10.94
N PHE A 170 21.73 5.42 10.28
CA PHE A 170 21.34 5.18 8.90
C PHE A 170 22.43 5.69 7.96
N THR A 171 23.18 4.77 7.36
CA THR A 171 24.31 5.06 6.44
C THR A 171 24.15 4.30 5.12
N ALA A 172 25.01 4.59 4.15
CA ALA A 172 25.23 3.65 3.05
C ALA A 172 25.70 2.29 3.60
N GLY A 173 25.21 1.19 3.03
CA GLY A 173 25.38 -0.17 3.53
C GLY A 173 24.37 -0.60 4.60
N TYR A 174 23.42 0.27 4.97
CA TYR A 174 22.39 -0.11 5.94
C TYR A 174 21.46 -1.17 5.35
N LYS A 175 21.32 -2.30 6.06
CA LYS A 175 20.42 -3.40 5.68
C LYS A 175 19.09 -3.27 6.41
N ALA A 176 18.01 -3.47 5.69
CA ALA A 176 16.65 -3.37 6.18
C ALA A 176 15.75 -4.41 5.50
N VAL A 177 14.52 -4.54 6.00
CA VAL A 177 13.47 -5.31 5.32
C VAL A 177 12.53 -4.32 4.66
N LEU A 178 12.37 -4.45 3.35
CA LEU A 178 11.48 -3.66 2.52
C LEU A 178 10.12 -4.36 2.41
N HIS A 179 9.08 -3.66 2.83
CA HIS A 179 7.70 -4.10 2.68
C HIS A 179 7.02 -3.29 1.56
N ILE A 180 6.62 -3.96 0.48
CA ILE A 180 5.84 -3.34 -0.62
C ILE A 180 4.62 -4.22 -0.91
N HIS A 181 3.42 -3.70 -0.63
CA HIS A 181 2.17 -4.46 -0.73
C HIS A 181 2.24 -5.78 0.07
N SER A 182 2.26 -6.93 -0.62
CA SER A 182 2.39 -8.26 -0.05
C SER A 182 3.82 -8.83 -0.13
N VAL A 183 4.76 -8.11 -0.76
CA VAL A 183 6.17 -8.48 -0.85
C VAL A 183 6.90 -8.06 0.43
N VAL A 184 7.74 -8.96 0.94
CA VAL A 184 8.68 -8.71 2.02
C VAL A 184 10.04 -9.22 1.58
N GLU A 185 10.98 -8.31 1.35
CA GLU A 185 12.33 -8.65 0.87
C GLU A 185 13.39 -7.92 1.68
N GLU A 186 14.58 -8.50 1.78
CA GLU A 186 15.74 -7.81 2.34
C GLU A 186 16.24 -6.76 1.35
N CYS A 187 16.64 -5.59 1.84
CA CYS A 187 17.17 -4.53 1.01
C CYS A 187 18.40 -3.87 1.66
N GLU A 188 19.25 -3.30 0.84
CA GLU A 188 20.42 -2.52 1.24
C GLU A 188 20.34 -1.09 0.69
N ILE A 189 20.70 -0.13 1.53
CA ILE A 189 20.81 1.27 1.14
C ILE A 189 22.20 1.50 0.54
N VAL A 190 22.29 1.53 -0.79
CA VAL A 190 23.57 1.61 -1.50
C VAL A 190 24.20 3.00 -1.41
N ASP A 191 23.40 4.05 -1.55
CA ASP A 191 23.91 5.43 -1.59
C ASP A 191 22.89 6.40 -0.99
N LEU A 192 23.39 7.37 -0.22
CA LEU A 192 22.61 8.49 0.29
C LEU A 192 22.85 9.70 -0.62
N ILE A 193 21.82 10.09 -1.37
CA ILE A 193 21.95 11.06 -2.45
C ILE A 193 21.83 12.48 -1.89
N GLU A 194 20.72 12.78 -1.23
CA GLU A 194 20.41 14.12 -0.73
C GLU A 194 19.54 14.05 0.53
N GLU A 195 19.85 14.85 1.55
CA GLU A 195 18.97 15.06 2.69
C GLU A 195 18.05 16.27 2.43
N ILE A 196 16.74 16.07 2.52
CA ILE A 196 15.71 17.08 2.30
C ILE A 196 15.28 17.67 3.64
N ASP A 197 15.57 18.96 3.85
CA ASP A 197 15.02 19.71 4.97
C ASP A 197 13.58 20.17 4.66
N MET A 198 12.60 19.46 5.22
CA MET A 198 11.16 19.71 5.05
C MET A 198 10.75 21.15 5.42
N LYS A 199 11.52 21.87 6.26
CA LYS A 199 11.23 23.26 6.64
C LYS A 199 11.70 24.27 5.57
N LYS A 200 12.79 23.98 4.86
CA LYS A 200 13.35 24.86 3.81
C LYS A 200 12.73 24.62 2.43
N ALA A 201 12.18 23.43 2.19
CA ALA A 201 11.55 23.07 0.91
C ALA A 201 10.36 23.98 0.52
N LYS A 202 9.73 24.69 1.47
CA LYS A 202 8.65 25.64 1.20
C LYS A 202 9.12 27.07 0.84
N VAL A 203 10.41 27.42 0.97
CA VAL A 203 10.87 28.82 0.93
C VAL A 203 12.00 29.08 -0.10
N THR A 204 12.49 28.09 -0.84
CA THR A 204 13.64 28.32 -1.73
C THR A 204 13.25 28.67 -3.18
N ASP A 205 13.45 29.94 -3.50
CA ASP A 205 13.72 30.46 -4.85
C ASP A 205 14.64 29.53 -5.67
N PRO A 206 14.38 29.34 -6.98
CA PRO A 206 15.15 28.46 -7.87
C PRO A 206 16.61 28.88 -8.10
N LYS A 207 17.13 29.94 -7.43
CA LYS A 207 18.47 30.50 -7.61
C LYS A 207 19.45 30.32 -6.44
N LYS A 208 19.07 29.69 -5.32
CA LYS A 208 20.04 29.37 -4.25
C LYS A 208 20.60 27.96 -4.42
N LYS A 209 21.91 27.89 -4.72
CA LYS A 209 22.72 26.66 -4.86
C LYS A 209 22.32 25.61 -3.82
N LYS A 210 21.69 24.52 -4.27
CA LYS A 210 21.48 23.30 -3.49
C LYS A 210 22.81 22.87 -2.89
N THR A 211 22.85 22.64 -1.58
CA THR A 211 24.06 22.16 -0.90
C THR A 211 24.34 20.74 -1.39
N LYS A 212 25.18 20.61 -2.42
CA LYS A 212 25.66 19.35 -3.03
C LYS A 212 26.60 18.58 -2.10
N ARG A 213 26.22 18.30 -0.85
CA ARG A 213 26.99 17.39 -0.01
C ARG A 213 26.16 16.14 0.23
N LYS A 214 26.68 15.01 -0.29
CA LYS A 214 26.14 13.69 0.03
C LYS A 214 26.18 13.50 1.55
N PRO A 215 25.04 13.22 2.21
CA PRO A 215 25.05 12.96 3.64
C PRO A 215 25.76 11.63 3.91
N LEU A 216 26.66 11.61 4.90
CA LEU A 216 27.36 10.38 5.30
C LEU A 216 26.49 9.48 6.19
N PHE A 217 25.61 10.11 6.98
CA PHE A 217 24.67 9.46 7.85
C PHE A 217 23.42 10.32 8.04
N VAL A 218 22.32 9.70 8.44
CA VAL A 218 21.03 10.36 8.68
C VAL A 218 20.53 10.02 10.08
N LYS A 219 19.88 10.98 10.75
CA LYS A 219 19.30 10.84 12.10
C LYS A 219 17.77 10.74 12.05
N ASN A 220 17.17 10.38 13.18
CA ASN A 220 15.70 10.33 13.34
C ASN A 220 15.03 11.63 12.88
N GLY A 221 13.89 11.51 12.19
CA GLY A 221 13.07 12.62 11.72
C GLY A 221 13.53 13.27 10.42
N ALA A 222 14.66 12.86 9.84
CA ALA A 222 15.14 13.40 8.58
C ALA A 222 14.48 12.71 7.36
N VAL A 223 14.42 13.45 6.26
CA VAL A 223 13.95 12.96 4.97
C VAL A 223 15.16 12.88 4.05
N VAL A 224 15.38 11.72 3.42
CA VAL A 224 16.55 11.47 2.58
C VAL A 224 16.12 10.83 1.27
N VAL A 225 16.75 11.25 0.17
CA VAL A 225 16.69 10.53 -1.09
C VAL A 225 17.87 9.57 -1.11
N CYS A 226 17.59 8.28 -1.25
CA CYS A 226 18.61 7.23 -1.26
C CYS A 226 18.37 6.26 -2.42
N ARG A 227 19.41 5.52 -2.78
CA ARG A 227 19.31 4.37 -3.66
C ARG A 227 19.14 3.11 -2.82
N VAL A 228 18.07 2.37 -3.11
CA VAL A 228 17.73 1.11 -2.47
C VAL A 228 17.99 -0.01 -3.47
N GLN A 229 18.68 -1.05 -3.01
CA GLN A 229 18.89 -2.29 -3.73
C GLN A 229 18.20 -3.43 -2.98
N VAL A 230 17.48 -4.27 -3.71
CA VAL A 230 16.81 -5.49 -3.24
C VAL A 230 17.50 -6.67 -3.90
#